data_AF-A0A516GSH8-F1
#
_entry.id   AF-A0A516GSH8-F1
#
_cell.length_a   1.000
_cell.length_b   1.000
_cell.length_c   1.000
_cell.angle_alpha   90.00
_cell.angle_beta   90.00
_cell.angle_gamma   90.00
#
_symmetry.space_group_name_H-M   'P 1'
#
loop_
_entity.id
_entity.type
_entity.pdbx_description
1 polymer ?
#
loop_
_entity_poly.entity_id
_entity_poly.type
_entity_poly.pdbx_seq_one_letter_code
_entity_poly.pdbx_strand_id
1 'polypeptide(L)'
;MDNTANEHNNNKQQEREYRAQNGHANLSDLQKKWNAIQEEYRNQYPEVTAEDVDFQTDEFDALTTRLAKRTNKSTEAVKQEIKDWDYKS
;
A
#
# COMPACT_ATOMS: atom_id res chain seq x y z
N MET A 1 40.23 -5.48 -21.61
CA MET A 1 40.30 -5.43 -20.14
C MET A 1 39.00 -4.81 -19.67
N ASP A 2 38.21 -5.64 -18.98
CA ASP A 2 36.91 -5.42 -18.35
C ASP A 2 36.72 -4.06 -17.65
N ASN A 3 35.49 -3.52 -17.72
CA ASN A 3 34.59 -3.61 -16.57
C ASN A 3 33.16 -3.12 -16.90
N THR A 4 32.26 -4.09 -16.93
CA THR A 4 30.81 -4.00 -16.75
C THR A 4 30.46 -3.27 -15.44
N ALA A 5 29.41 -2.46 -15.48
CA ALA A 5 28.41 -2.24 -14.42
C ALA A 5 28.01 -0.76 -14.30
N ASN A 6 26.86 -0.40 -14.87
CA ASN A 6 26.02 0.61 -14.22
C ASN A 6 24.55 0.47 -14.65
N GLU A 7 23.95 -0.69 -14.33
CA GLU A 7 22.58 -1.01 -14.74
C GLU A 7 21.52 -0.87 -13.64
N HIS A 8 21.82 -0.34 -12.44
CA HIS A 8 20.84 -0.34 -11.34
C HIS A 8 20.64 1.04 -10.70
N ASN A 9 19.88 1.96 -11.33
CA ASN A 9 19.29 3.10 -10.57
C ASN A 9 18.09 3.83 -11.22
N ASN A 10 17.28 3.18 -12.05
CA ASN A 10 16.09 3.85 -12.63
C ASN A 10 14.80 3.70 -11.81
N ASN A 11 14.78 2.78 -10.83
CA ASN A 11 13.53 2.46 -10.11
C ASN A 11 13.17 3.49 -9.03
N LYS A 12 14.17 4.14 -8.41
CA LYS A 12 13.96 5.04 -7.24
C LYS A 12 13.60 6.49 -7.59
N GLN A 13 13.77 6.89 -8.85
CA GLN A 13 13.38 8.22 -9.35
C GLN A 13 11.95 8.19 -9.89
N GLN A 14 11.60 7.17 -10.69
CA GLN A 14 10.22 6.98 -11.14
C GLN A 14 9.24 6.88 -9.96
N GLU A 15 9.57 6.14 -8.89
CA GLU A 15 8.73 6.07 -7.67
C GLU A 15 8.50 7.43 -7.00
N ARG A 16 9.48 8.34 -7.02
CA ARG A 16 9.36 9.68 -6.43
C ARG A 16 8.52 10.60 -7.29
N GLU A 17 8.67 10.51 -8.60
CA GLU A 17 7.91 11.33 -9.56
C GLU A 17 6.43 10.90 -9.63
N TYR A 18 6.15 9.61 -9.51
CA TYR A 18 4.79 9.09 -9.34
C TYR A 18 4.16 9.55 -8.01
N ARG A 19 4.90 9.50 -6.89
CA ARG A 19 4.41 9.99 -5.58
C ARG A 19 4.15 11.49 -5.57
N ALA A 20 4.96 12.29 -6.26
CA ALA A 20 4.87 13.75 -6.24
C ALA A 20 3.68 14.32 -7.04
N GLN A 21 3.22 13.63 -8.10
CA GLN A 21 2.13 14.12 -8.95
C GLN A 21 0.78 13.41 -8.69
N ASN A 22 0.79 12.16 -8.19
CA ASN A 22 -0.40 11.34 -8.04
C ASN A 22 -0.75 11.00 -6.58
N GLY A 23 0.09 11.35 -5.60
CA GLY A 23 -0.05 10.95 -4.20
C GLY A 23 -1.35 11.39 -3.53
N HIS A 24 -1.80 12.64 -3.70
CA HIS A 24 -3.02 13.11 -3.04
C HIS A 24 -4.33 12.57 -3.64
N ALA A 25 -4.42 12.44 -4.97
CA ALA A 25 -5.62 11.92 -5.61
C ALA A 25 -5.79 10.40 -5.40
N ASN A 26 -4.68 9.65 -5.33
CA ASN A 26 -4.74 8.20 -5.13
C ASN A 26 -5.01 7.80 -3.67
N LEU A 27 -4.59 8.61 -2.68
CA LEU A 27 -4.82 8.28 -1.27
C LEU A 27 -6.31 8.28 -0.91
N SER A 28 -7.07 9.28 -1.35
CA SER A 28 -8.52 9.33 -1.11
C SER A 28 -9.27 8.17 -1.76
N ASP A 29 -8.85 7.74 -2.94
CA ASP A 29 -9.44 6.58 -3.63
C ASP A 29 -9.10 5.27 -2.93
N LEU A 30 -7.85 5.11 -2.49
CA LEU A 30 -7.40 3.99 -1.67
C LEU A 30 -8.13 3.93 -0.32
N GLN A 31 -8.38 5.07 0.33
CA GLN A 31 -9.15 5.13 1.56
C GLN A 31 -10.59 4.68 1.37
N LYS A 32 -11.25 5.12 0.29
CA LYS A 32 -12.61 4.66 -0.06
C LYS A 32 -12.62 3.17 -0.35
N LYS A 33 -11.67 2.67 -1.15
CA LYS A 33 -11.56 1.26 -1.47
C LYS A 33 -11.27 0.43 -0.22
N TRP A 34 -10.35 0.87 0.63
CA TRP A 34 -10.07 0.26 1.92
C TRP A 34 -11.31 0.14 2.79
N ASN A 35 -12.10 1.21 2.91
CA ASN A 35 -13.36 1.16 3.66
C ASN A 35 -14.33 0.08 3.14
N ALA A 36 -14.33 -0.18 1.82
CA ALA A 36 -15.16 -1.21 1.21
C ALA A 36 -14.60 -2.63 1.38
N ILE A 37 -13.27 -2.80 1.46
CA ILE A 37 -12.63 -4.12 1.52
C ILE A 37 -12.13 -4.52 2.91
N GLN A 38 -12.09 -3.62 3.89
CA GLN A 38 -11.49 -3.85 5.22
C GLN A 38 -12.06 -5.06 5.96
N GLU A 39 -13.32 -5.40 5.73
CA GLU A 39 -13.97 -6.58 6.30
C GLU A 39 -13.42 -7.87 5.66
N GLU A 40 -13.40 -7.92 4.32
CA GLU A 40 -12.85 -9.04 3.58
C GLU A 40 -11.34 -9.20 3.79
N TYR A 41 -10.62 -8.09 3.87
CA TYR A 41 -9.19 -8.07 4.14
C TYR A 41 -8.89 -8.70 5.51
N ARG A 42 -9.69 -8.42 6.54
CA ARG A 42 -9.58 -9.08 7.85
C ARG A 42 -9.95 -10.56 7.82
N ASN A 43 -10.93 -10.95 7.00
CA ASN A 43 -11.24 -12.38 6.80
C ASN A 43 -10.04 -13.12 6.19
N GLN A 44 -9.33 -12.49 5.25
CA GLN A 44 -8.17 -13.11 4.61
C GLN A 44 -6.91 -13.11 5.49
N TYR A 45 -6.74 -12.08 6.30
CA TYR A 45 -5.59 -11.90 7.18
C TYR A 45 -6.04 -11.91 8.65
N PRO A 46 -6.20 -13.09 9.29
CA PRO A 46 -6.66 -13.18 10.68
C PRO A 46 -5.69 -12.57 11.70
N GLU A 47 -4.45 -12.28 11.27
CA GLU A 47 -3.44 -11.52 12.01
C GLU A 47 -3.70 -10.00 12.08
N VAL A 48 -4.57 -9.48 11.21
CA VAL A 48 -5.00 -8.08 11.18
C VAL A 48 -6.20 -7.92 12.09
N THR A 49 -6.06 -7.11 13.14
CA THR A 49 -7.14 -6.88 14.11
C THR A 49 -8.02 -5.71 13.73
N ALA A 50 -9.16 -5.56 14.41
CA ALA A 50 -10.02 -4.38 14.25
C ALA A 50 -9.29 -3.06 14.54
N GLU A 51 -8.35 -3.07 15.48
CA GLU A 51 -7.54 -1.90 15.83
C GLU A 51 -6.48 -1.57 14.76
N ASP A 52 -6.03 -2.58 14.00
CA ASP A 52 -5.08 -2.39 12.91
C ASP A 52 -5.75 -1.83 11.65
N VAL A 53 -7.08 -1.96 11.51
CA VAL A 53 -7.84 -1.43 10.37
C VAL A 53 -8.55 -0.10 10.64
N ASP A 54 -8.64 0.29 11.91
CA ASP A 54 -9.20 1.56 12.33
C ASP A 54 -8.22 2.70 12.05
N PHE A 55 -8.67 3.71 11.31
CA PHE A 55 -7.84 4.87 10.93
C PHE A 55 -8.69 6.12 10.78
N GLN A 56 -8.12 7.27 11.15
CA GLN A 56 -8.69 8.58 10.81
C GLN A 56 -8.29 9.00 9.40
N THR A 57 -9.05 9.91 8.79
CA THR A 57 -8.82 10.35 7.40
C THR A 57 -7.40 10.87 7.12
N ASP A 58 -6.69 11.37 8.13
CA ASP A 58 -5.29 11.82 7.99
C ASP A 58 -4.24 10.72 8.29
N GLU A 59 -4.66 9.55 8.77
CA GLU A 59 -3.78 8.48 9.29
C GLU A 59 -3.66 7.26 8.37
N PHE A 60 -4.06 7.37 7.10
CA PHE A 60 -4.02 6.22 6.17
C PHE A 60 -2.60 5.68 5.93
N ASP A 61 -1.58 6.54 6.02
CA ASP A 61 -0.19 6.08 5.92
C ASP A 61 0.23 5.24 7.14
N ALA A 62 -0.22 5.64 8.33
CA ALA A 62 -0.01 4.90 9.56
C ALA A 62 -0.73 3.54 9.53
N LEU A 63 -1.98 3.50 9.03
CA LEU A 63 -2.71 2.27 8.75
C LEU A 63 -1.89 1.31 7.88
N THR A 64 -1.44 1.76 6.70
CA THR A 64 -0.71 0.90 5.77
C THR A 64 0.60 0.38 6.37
N THR A 65 1.22 1.15 7.29
CA THR A 65 2.39 0.72 8.06
C THR A 65 2.07 -0.36 9.09
N ARG A 66 0.92 -0.28 9.77
CA ARG A 66 0.48 -1.32 10.71
C ARG A 66 0.16 -2.62 9.97
N LEU A 67 -0.62 -2.53 8.89
CA LEU A 67 -0.94 -3.68 8.04
C LEU A 67 0.31 -4.36 7.50
N ALA A 68 1.26 -3.58 6.98
CA ALA A 68 2.55 -4.07 6.51
C ALA A 68 3.30 -4.88 7.58
N LYS A 69 3.30 -4.42 8.84
CA LYS A 69 3.92 -5.13 9.97
C LYS A 69 3.19 -6.42 10.32
N ARG A 70 1.85 -6.42 10.28
CA ARG A 70 1.04 -7.62 10.51
C ARG A 70 1.33 -8.64 9.43
N THR A 71 1.04 -8.30 8.18
CA THR A 71 1.15 -9.19 7.01
C THR A 71 2.58 -9.51 6.58
N ASN A 72 3.60 -9.02 7.29
CA ASN A 72 5.02 -9.11 6.92
C ASN A 72 5.32 -8.62 5.48
N LYS A 73 4.67 -7.54 5.06
CA LYS A 73 4.78 -6.94 3.71
C LYS A 73 5.33 -5.52 3.79
N SER A 74 5.70 -4.96 2.65
CA SER A 74 6.01 -3.53 2.53
C SER A 74 4.72 -2.70 2.47
N THR A 75 4.76 -1.46 2.96
CA THR A 75 3.63 -0.51 2.88
C THR A 75 3.13 -0.31 1.45
N GLU A 76 4.04 -0.34 0.47
CA GLU A 76 3.70 -0.26 -0.96
C GLU A 76 2.96 -1.50 -1.45
N ALA A 77 3.38 -2.69 -1.01
CA ALA A 77 2.69 -3.93 -1.35
C ALA A 77 1.27 -3.94 -0.79
N VAL A 78 1.08 -3.46 0.45
CA VAL A 78 -0.26 -3.29 1.03
C VAL A 78 -1.10 -2.30 0.23
N LYS A 79 -0.56 -1.12 -0.11
CA LYS A 79 -1.27 -0.13 -0.93
C LYS A 79 -1.64 -0.68 -2.31
N GLN A 80 -0.75 -1.46 -2.93
CA GLN A 80 -1.02 -2.15 -4.20
C GLN A 80 -2.10 -3.22 -4.04
N GLU A 81 -2.05 -4.05 -3.00
CA GLU A 81 -3.12 -5.02 -2.72
C GLU A 81 -4.47 -4.36 -2.52
N ILE A 82 -4.53 -3.27 -1.75
CA ILE A 82 -5.77 -2.52 -1.56
C ILE A 82 -6.28 -1.98 -2.90
N LYS A 83 -5.37 -1.48 -3.76
CA LYS A 83 -5.70 -0.99 -5.10
C LYS A 83 -6.21 -2.09 -6.01
N ASP A 84 -5.57 -3.25 -6.00
CA ASP A 84 -5.84 -4.38 -6.90
C ASP A 84 -6.84 -5.39 -6.32
N TRP A 85 -7.36 -5.12 -5.11
CA TRP A 85 -8.31 -6.01 -4.45
C TRP A 85 -9.53 -6.20 -5.33
N ASP A 86 -9.65 -7.39 -5.91
CA ASP A 86 -10.75 -7.78 -6.77
C ASP A 86 -11.95 -8.08 -5.88
N TYR A 87 -12.97 -7.23 -5.96
CA TYR A 87 -14.23 -7.47 -5.28
C TYR A 87 -14.88 -8.64 -6.02
N LYS A 88 -14.75 -9.86 -5.52
CA LYS A 88 -15.53 -10.97 -6.04
C LYS A 88 -17.00 -10.69 -5.77
N SER A 89 -17.67 -10.06 -6.74
CA SER A 89 -19.13 -10.06 -6.87
C SER A 89 -19.63 -11.45 -7.23
#